data_AF-A0AAU4B1M2-F1
#
_entry.id   AF-A0AAU4B1M2-F1
#
_cell.length_a   1.000
_cell.length_b   1.000
_cell.length_c   1.000
_cell.angle_alpha   90.00
_cell.angle_beta   90.00
_cell.angle_gamma   90.00
#
_symmetry.space_group_name_H-M   'P 1'
#
loop_
_entity.id
_entity.type
_entity.pdbx_description
1 polymer ?
#
loop_
_entity_poly.entity_id
_entity_poly.type
_entity_poly.pdbx_seq_one_letter_code
_entity_poly.pdbx_strand_id
1 'polypeptide(L)'
;MTKLDHEPEAVTWARKKAGLTKRALAERVGISEQLMGEIESGRRNATPANLLKIADALNCPIVLLERKRSVAPDCSGGCAVVGSQAEGSARRRSRRSSPGSGR
;
A
#
# COMPACT_ATOMS: atom_id res chain seq x y z
N MET A 1 6.65 21.15 -21.94
CA MET A 1 5.88 20.13 -21.21
C MET A 1 6.49 19.94 -19.82
N THR A 2 5.76 20.28 -18.77
CA THR A 2 6.17 20.05 -17.37
C THR A 2 6.37 18.56 -17.12
N LYS A 3 7.45 18.21 -16.42
CA LYS A 3 7.78 16.83 -16.07
C LYS A 3 6.74 16.33 -15.06
N LEU A 4 5.99 15.29 -15.41
CA LEU A 4 5.07 14.61 -14.49
C LEU A 4 5.87 13.67 -13.59
N ASP A 5 5.51 13.64 -12.31
CA ASP A 5 6.12 12.80 -11.28
C ASP A 5 5.48 11.39 -11.24
N HIS A 6 4.28 11.24 -11.79
CA HIS A 6 3.56 9.95 -11.87
C HIS A 6 3.44 9.43 -13.29
N GLU A 7 3.19 8.13 -13.41
CA GLU A 7 2.86 7.50 -14.69
C GLU A 7 1.32 7.38 -14.84
N PRO A 8 0.70 8.06 -15.83
CA PRO A 8 -0.76 8.06 -16.00
C PRO A 8 -1.33 6.66 -16.33
N GLU A 9 -0.57 5.87 -17.09
CA GLU A 9 -0.96 4.51 -17.48
C GLU A 9 -0.96 3.56 -16.27
N ALA A 10 0.07 3.62 -15.43
CA ALA A 10 0.13 2.86 -14.18
C ALA A 10 -1.06 3.16 -13.25
N VAL A 11 -1.43 4.44 -13.07
CA VAL A 11 -2.60 4.83 -12.26
C VAL A 11 -3.88 4.20 -12.81
N THR A 12 -4.05 4.26 -14.14
CA THR A 12 -5.22 3.68 -14.81
C THR A 12 -5.27 2.16 -14.66
N TRP A 13 -4.12 1.50 -14.80
CA TRP A 13 -4.00 0.04 -14.64
C TRP A 13 -4.29 -0.38 -13.20
N ALA A 14 -3.72 0.29 -12.21
CA ALA A 14 -3.92 0.00 -10.80
C ALA A 14 -5.39 0.17 -10.41
N ARG A 15 -6.06 1.22 -10.88
CA ARG A 15 -7.50 1.42 -10.69
C ARG A 15 -8.32 0.27 -11.26
N LYS A 16 -8.01 -0.17 -12.49
CA LYS A 16 -8.69 -1.33 -13.13
C LYS A 16 -8.48 -2.62 -12.34
N LYS A 17 -7.26 -2.84 -11.83
CA LYS A 17 -6.94 -4.00 -10.99
C LYS A 17 -7.69 -4.00 -9.65
N ALA A 18 -7.86 -2.83 -9.05
CA ALA A 18 -8.64 -2.66 -7.83
C ALA A 18 -10.16 -2.74 -8.06
N GLY A 19 -10.64 -2.78 -9.32
CA GLY A 19 -12.06 -2.79 -9.65
C GLY A 19 -12.79 -1.49 -9.31
N LEU A 20 -12.06 -0.38 -9.13
CA LEU A 20 -12.63 0.90 -8.70
C LEU A 20 -13.02 1.77 -9.91
N THR A 21 -14.12 2.51 -9.79
CA THR A 21 -14.48 3.57 -10.73
C THR A 21 -13.68 4.84 -10.44
N LYS A 22 -13.59 5.76 -11.41
CA LYS A 22 -12.90 7.05 -11.21
C LYS A 22 -13.49 7.82 -10.04
N ARG A 23 -14.82 7.86 -9.97
CA ARG A 23 -15.57 8.47 -8.87
C ARG A 23 -15.27 7.82 -7.52
N ALA A 24 -15.35 6.49 -7.42
CA ALA A 24 -15.10 5.78 -6.17
C ALA A 24 -13.67 5.99 -5.65
N LEU A 25 -12.68 6.01 -6.55
CA LEU A 25 -11.30 6.32 -6.18
C LEU A 25 -11.15 7.78 -5.75
N ALA A 26 -11.75 8.72 -6.48
CA ALA A 26 -11.71 10.14 -6.16
C ALA A 26 -12.35 10.43 -4.78
N GLU A 27 -13.47 9.78 -4.46
CA GLU A 27 -14.14 9.84 -3.16
C GLU A 27 -13.24 9.32 -2.03
N ARG A 28 -12.55 8.18 -2.21
CA ARG A 28 -11.61 7.65 -1.21
C ARG A 28 -10.43 8.56 -0.95
N VAL A 29 -9.91 9.21 -2.00
CA VAL A 29 -8.75 10.10 -1.93
C VAL A 29 -9.14 11.50 -1.42
N GLY A 30 -10.43 11.86 -1.52
CA GLY A 30 -10.95 13.18 -1.18
C GLY A 30 -10.65 14.24 -2.25
N ILE A 31 -10.69 13.85 -3.53
CA ILE A 31 -10.50 14.75 -4.67
C ILE A 31 -11.69 14.71 -5.63
N SER A 32 -11.79 15.69 -6.52
CA SER A 32 -12.83 15.71 -7.55
C SER A 32 -12.58 14.64 -8.63
N GLU A 33 -13.65 14.05 -9.16
CA GLU A 33 -13.57 13.09 -10.28
C GLU A 33 -12.85 13.67 -11.50
N GLN A 34 -13.10 14.95 -11.82
CA GLN A 34 -12.39 15.65 -12.89
C GLN A 34 -10.88 15.68 -12.64
N LEU A 35 -10.45 16.02 -11.42
CA LEU A 35 -9.03 16.04 -11.06
C LEU A 35 -8.40 14.66 -11.22
N MET A 36 -9.12 13.60 -10.86
CA MET A 36 -8.67 12.23 -11.09
C MET A 36 -8.48 11.92 -12.59
N GLY A 37 -9.41 12.37 -13.44
CA GLY A 37 -9.30 12.25 -14.89
C GLY A 37 -8.11 13.01 -15.49
N GLU A 38 -7.82 14.22 -14.99
CA GLU A 38 -6.63 14.99 -15.39
C GLU A 38 -5.32 14.28 -15.02
N ILE A 39 -5.28 13.65 -13.84
CA ILE A 39 -4.14 12.88 -13.36
C ILE A 39 -3.93 11.63 -14.23
N GLU A 40 -4.99 10.85 -14.48
CA GLU A 40 -4.95 9.67 -15.37
C GLU A 40 -4.61 10.02 -16.82
N SER A 41 -4.87 11.26 -17.25
CA SER A 41 -4.55 11.73 -18.61
C SER A 41 -3.18 12.41 -18.70
N GLY A 42 -2.48 12.59 -17.57
CA GLY A 42 -1.22 13.33 -17.50
C GLY A 42 -1.36 14.84 -17.77
N ARG A 43 -2.58 15.39 -17.80
CA ARG A 43 -2.81 16.84 -17.96
C ARG A 43 -2.44 17.62 -16.72
N ARG A 44 -2.53 16.99 -15.54
CA ARG A 44 -2.15 17.60 -14.26
C ARG A 44 -1.21 16.69 -13.48
N ASN A 45 -0.17 17.29 -12.90
CA ASN A 45 0.73 16.59 -12.00
C ASN A 45 0.03 16.23 -10.69
N ALA A 46 0.15 14.99 -10.24
CA ALA A 46 -0.28 14.61 -8.91
C ALA A 46 0.74 15.12 -7.89
N THR A 47 0.30 15.86 -6.87
CA THR A 47 1.17 16.19 -5.75
C THR A 47 1.60 14.91 -5.03
N PRO A 48 2.79 14.86 -4.42
CA PRO A 48 3.26 13.67 -3.70
C PRO A 48 2.27 13.26 -2.59
N ALA A 49 1.62 14.22 -1.93
CA ALA A 49 0.56 13.95 -0.96
C ALA A 49 -0.66 13.24 -1.57
N ASN A 50 -1.07 13.62 -2.78
CA ASN A 50 -2.18 12.96 -3.47
C ASN A 50 -1.78 11.57 -3.99
N LEU A 51 -0.54 11.42 -4.48
CA LEU A 51 0.01 10.13 -4.88
C LEU A 51 -0.01 9.11 -3.74
N LEU A 52 0.42 9.52 -2.54
CA LEU A 52 0.36 8.67 -1.35
C LEU A 52 -1.07 8.25 -1.01
N LYS A 53 -2.03 9.17 -1.06
CA LYS A 53 -3.45 8.85 -0.82
C LYS A 53 -4.03 7.92 -1.88
N ILE A 54 -3.64 8.09 -3.15
CA ILE A 54 -4.05 7.22 -4.25
C ILE A 54 -3.47 5.81 -4.05
N ALA A 55 -2.20 5.71 -3.68
CA ALA A 55 -1.52 4.46 -3.37
C ALA A 55 -2.21 3.71 -2.22
N ASP A 56 -2.53 4.43 -1.14
CA ASP A 56 -3.26 3.91 0.03
C ASP A 56 -4.66 3.42 -0.35
N ALA A 57 -5.43 4.23 -1.09
CA ALA A 57 -6.77 3.88 -1.56
C ALA A 57 -6.82 2.67 -2.51
N LEU A 58 -5.73 2.44 -3.25
CA LEU A 58 -5.53 1.30 -4.16
C LEU A 58 -4.87 0.09 -3.47
N ASN A 59 -4.44 0.24 -2.21
CA ASN A 59 -3.63 -0.74 -1.50
C ASN A 59 -2.42 -1.22 -2.34
N CYS A 60 -1.77 -0.28 -3.03
CA CYS A 60 -0.63 -0.52 -3.91
C CYS A 60 0.56 0.34 -3.46
N PRO A 61 1.80 -0.14 -3.58
CA PRO A 61 2.96 0.65 -3.23
C PRO A 61 3.17 1.81 -4.23
N ILE A 62 3.55 2.99 -3.72
CA ILE A 62 3.74 4.22 -4.50
C ILE A 62 4.72 4.05 -5.67
N VAL A 63 5.70 3.17 -5.53
CA VAL A 63 6.69 2.82 -6.57
C VAL A 63 6.09 2.26 -7.87
N LEU A 64 4.84 1.75 -7.82
CA LEU A 64 4.12 1.32 -9.03
C LEU A 64 3.49 2.51 -9.76
N LEU A 65 3.18 3.59 -9.06
CA LEU A 65 2.48 4.77 -9.58
C LEU A 65 3.48 5.88 -9.98
N GLU A 66 4.63 5.92 -9.33
CA GLU A 66 5.73 6.81 -9.70
C GLU A 66 6.25 6.47 -11.08
N ARG A 67 6.47 7.50 -11.89
CA ARG A 67 7.19 7.32 -13.15
C ARG A 67 8.55 6.75 -12.79
N LYS A 68 8.91 5.57 -13.29
CA LYS A 68 10.25 5.00 -13.07
C LYS A 68 11.31 6.03 -13.42
N ARG A 69 11.79 6.74 -12.41
CA ARG A 69 13.10 7.35 -12.46
C ARG A 69 14.02 6.15 -12.40
N SER A 70 14.78 5.92 -13.45
CA SER A 70 15.95 5.08 -13.42
C SER A 70 16.92 5.69 -12.40
N VAL A 71 16.62 5.51 -11.13
CA VAL A 71 17.59 5.60 -10.06
C VAL A 71 18.41 4.33 -10.22
N ALA A 72 19.66 4.49 -10.65
CA ALA A 72 20.67 3.49 -10.32
C ALA A 72 20.53 3.20 -8.81
N PRO A 73 20.63 1.94 -8.36
CA PRO A 73 20.54 1.63 -6.94
C PRO A 73 21.67 2.35 -6.22
N ASP A 74 21.40 3.53 -5.67
CA ASP A 74 22.22 4.13 -4.66
C ASP A 74 22.12 3.21 -3.43
N CYS A 75 23.24 2.58 -3.11
CA CYS A 75 23.40 1.72 -1.95
C CYS A 75 23.46 2.57 -0.67
N SER A 76 22.30 3.12 -0.29
CA SER A 76 22.06 3.69 1.03
C SER A 76 20.82 2.98 1.58
N GLY A 77 20.91 1.74 2.05
CA GLY A 77 21.67 1.46 3.27
C GLY A 77 20.91 2.00 4.48
N GLY A 78 19.67 1.53 4.68
CA GLY A 78 18.84 1.84 5.85
C GLY A 78 18.12 0.58 6.31
N CYS A 79 18.88 -0.33 6.92
CA CYS A 79 18.37 -1.50 7.59
C CYS A 79 17.48 -1.07 8.77
N ALA A 80 16.16 -1.16 8.64
CA ALA A 80 15.23 -1.18 9.77
C ALA A 80 14.48 -2.51 9.73
N VAL A 81 15.22 -3.57 10.05
CA VAL A 81 14.66 -4.89 10.35
C VAL A 81 13.73 -4.76 11.55
N VAL A 82 12.50 -5.19 11.33
CA VAL A 82 11.44 -5.37 12.31
C VAL A 82 11.82 -6.44 13.33
N GLY A 83 11.75 -6.09 14.62
CA GLY A 83 11.83 -7.06 15.70
C GLY A 83 10.44 -7.57 16.09
N SER A 84 9.86 -8.48 15.32
CA SER A 84 8.72 -9.29 15.77
C SER A 84 9.24 -10.56 16.44
N GLN A 85 9.32 -10.56 17.78
CA GLN A 85 9.43 -11.79 18.57
C GLN A 85 8.02 -12.30 18.84
N ALA A 86 7.58 -13.26 18.04
CA ALA A 86 6.46 -14.13 18.32
C ALA A 86 6.92 -15.57 18.10
N GLU A 87 7.51 -16.20 19.13
CA GLU A 87 7.70 -17.64 19.18
C GLU A 87 7.42 -18.16 20.58
N GLY A 88 6.68 -19.26 20.68
CA GLY A 88 6.53 -19.95 21.95
C GLY A 88 5.31 -20.86 22.14
N SER A 89 4.59 -21.28 21.10
CA SER A 89 3.57 -22.33 21.25
C SER A 89 4.22 -23.72 21.13
N ALA A 90 5.00 -24.09 22.15
CA ALA A 90 5.58 -25.42 22.28
C ALA A 90 4.78 -26.24 23.28
N ARG A 91 4.10 -27.25 22.72
CA ARG A 91 3.49 -28.40 23.39
C ARG A 91 4.33 -28.88 24.59
N ARG A 92 3.71 -28.99 25.77
CA ARG A 92 4.01 -30.10 26.67
C ARG A 92 2.79 -30.51 27.49
N ARG A 93 2.27 -31.67 27.13
CA ARG A 93 1.34 -32.45 27.95
C ARG A 93 2.03 -32.77 29.29
N SER A 94 1.39 -32.40 30.39
CA SER A 94 1.47 -33.09 31.68
C SER A 94 0.02 -33.24 32.14
N ARG A 95 -0.60 -34.42 32.10
CA ARG A 95 -0.50 -35.50 33.10
C ARG A 95 -0.26 -34.92 34.51
N ARG A 96 -1.32 -34.76 35.33
CA ARG A 96 -1.55 -35.56 36.56
C ARG A 96 -2.83 -35.10 37.29
N SER A 97 -3.77 -36.04 37.42
CA SER A 97 -4.61 -36.36 38.60
C SER A 97 -5.39 -35.25 39.34
N SER A 98 -6.72 -35.37 39.31
CA SER A 98 -7.66 -34.82 40.31
C SER A 98 -8.68 -35.93 40.70
N PRO A 99 -9.40 -35.80 41.81
CA PRO A 99 -8.95 -36.03 43.18
C PRO A 99 -9.63 -37.28 43.78
N GLY A 100 -9.09 -37.72 44.92
CA GLY A 100 -9.63 -38.81 45.71
C GLY A 100 -11.07 -38.58 46.17
N SER A 101 -11.78 -39.68 46.18
CA SER A 101 -13.06 -39.98 46.79
C SER A 101 -13.09 -39.62 48.29
N GLY A 102 -14.24 -39.14 48.77
CA GLY A 102 -14.47 -38.99 50.20
C GLY A 102 -15.88 -38.55 50.55
N ARG A 103 -16.81 -39.51 50.63
CA ARG A 103 -17.81 -39.65 51.69
C ARG A 103 -18.12 -41.13 51.86
#